data_AF-A0A848X5L8-F1
#
_entry.id   AF-A0A848X5L8-F1
#
_cell.length_a   1.000
_cell.length_b   1.000
_cell.length_c   1.000
_cell.angle_alpha   90.00
_cell.angle_beta   90.00
_cell.angle_gamma   90.00
#
_symmetry.space_group_name_H-M   'P 1'
#
loop_
_entity.id
_entity.type
_entity.pdbx_description
1 polymer ?
#
loop_
_entity_poly.entity_id
_entity_poly.type
_entity_poly.pdbx_seq_one_letter_code
_entity_poly.pdbx_strand_id
1 'polypeptide(L)'
;MWTGNDMERSTDARATLAARMRKPAALILAAAITTTGHMLLPDNTAAQISVELAHGSEVEELTRDRLLRLVDEYDVSSWLYTDRVIIDQTAIPHSHPVLTLHTRHLGEDHHLLSTFVHEQFHWLEDGDTLQRFRAAMREFREMFPEVPSSRNGGASDDESTYRHLLVCDLELQAMARLIGEEAARDVMASWTHYEWIYGVVLTDPRVREVVTRHGFALEDLPR
;
A
#
# COMPACT_ATOMS: atom_id res chain seq x y z
N MET A 1 -27.82 35.71 28.96
CA MET A 1 -28.31 36.89 29.69
C MET A 1 -27.09 37.58 30.28
N TRP A 2 -26.73 38.76 29.73
CA TRP A 2 -26.00 39.93 30.30
C TRP A 2 -24.80 39.69 31.25
N THR A 3 -23.64 40.35 31.25
CA THR A 3 -22.95 41.51 30.59
C THR A 3 -21.52 41.48 31.20
N GLY A 4 -20.39 41.80 30.55
CA GLY A 4 -20.01 43.08 29.95
C GLY A 4 -19.04 43.88 30.85
N ASN A 5 -17.96 44.40 30.24
CA ASN A 5 -16.97 45.43 30.64
C ASN A 5 -15.73 45.03 31.49
N ASP A 6 -14.48 45.20 31.03
CA ASP A 6 -13.73 46.43 30.60
C ASP A 6 -13.68 47.47 31.73
N MET A 7 -12.59 48.16 32.08
CA MET A 7 -11.24 48.40 31.58
C MET A 7 -10.64 49.45 32.56
N GLU A 8 -9.37 49.82 32.38
CA GLU A 8 -8.74 51.07 32.88
C GLU A 8 -8.25 51.06 34.34
N ARG A 9 -7.12 51.65 34.73
CA ARG A 9 -6.01 52.36 34.05
C ARG A 9 -5.00 52.77 35.15
N SER A 10 -3.74 53.02 34.75
CA SER A 10 -2.95 54.22 35.14
C SER A 10 -2.47 54.29 36.61
N THR A 11 -1.28 54.78 37.01
CA THR A 11 -0.23 55.67 36.46
C THR A 11 0.93 55.61 37.51
N ASP A 12 2.22 55.57 37.13
CA ASP A 12 3.16 56.73 37.14
C ASP A 12 3.59 57.14 38.59
N ALA A 13 4.83 57.48 38.99
CA ALA A 13 6.00 58.01 38.31
C ALA A 13 7.21 58.09 39.28
N ARG A 14 8.43 58.00 38.72
CA ARG A 14 9.64 58.85 38.96
C ARG A 14 10.46 58.84 40.28
N ALA A 15 11.78 58.60 40.13
CA ALA A 15 12.92 59.56 40.30
C ALA A 15 14.20 58.89 40.91
N THR A 16 15.30 58.67 40.16
CA THR A 16 16.60 59.43 40.08
C THR A 16 17.46 59.41 41.38
N LEU A 17 18.79 59.18 41.49
CA LEU A 17 19.96 59.69 40.74
C LEU A 17 21.31 58.98 41.13
N ALA A 18 22.17 58.82 40.13
CA ALA A 18 23.64 58.61 39.97
C ALA A 18 24.69 58.51 41.12
N ALA A 19 25.73 57.68 40.86
CA ALA A 19 27.18 58.03 40.88
C ALA A 19 28.04 56.87 40.25
N ARG A 20 28.56 56.99 39.02
CA ARG A 20 29.93 57.38 38.58
C ARG A 20 31.08 56.38 38.93
N MET A 21 31.68 55.71 37.92
CA MET A 21 33.06 55.92 37.42
C MET A 21 33.66 54.76 36.59
N ARG A 22 34.22 55.14 35.42
CA ARG A 22 35.34 54.57 34.62
C ARG A 22 35.11 53.33 33.71
N LYS A 23 35.23 53.55 32.39
CA LYS A 23 35.60 52.56 31.35
C LYS A 23 37.14 52.52 31.23
N PRO A 24 37.76 51.45 30.67
CA PRO A 24 37.91 51.38 29.20
C PRO A 24 37.74 49.98 28.57
N ALA A 25 37.35 50.03 27.29
CA ALA A 25 37.60 49.13 26.16
C ALA A 25 37.83 47.62 26.36
N ALA A 26 37.04 46.78 25.68
CA ALA A 26 37.56 45.85 24.67
C ALA A 26 36.45 45.12 23.89
N LEU A 27 36.67 45.06 22.58
CA LEU A 27 36.24 44.08 21.58
C LEU A 27 34.75 43.83 21.29
N ILE A 28 34.39 44.30 20.09
CA ILE A 28 33.32 43.77 19.23
C ILE A 28 33.72 42.35 18.79
N LEU A 29 32.83 41.38 18.97
CA LEU A 29 32.79 40.16 18.15
C LEU A 29 31.35 39.99 17.66
N ALA A 30 31.08 40.44 16.44
CA ALA A 30 29.86 40.10 15.73
C ALA A 30 30.05 38.69 15.15
N ALA A 31 29.41 37.70 15.77
CA ALA A 31 29.27 36.38 15.16
C ALA A 31 28.17 36.46 14.10
N ALA A 32 28.56 36.52 12.83
CA ALA A 32 27.65 36.29 11.71
C ALA A 32 27.34 34.79 11.65
N ILE A 33 26.16 34.39 12.12
CA ILE A 33 25.63 33.06 11.89
C ILE A 33 25.04 33.08 10.47
N THR A 34 25.85 32.72 9.48
CA THR A 34 25.32 32.31 8.17
C THR A 34 24.73 30.92 8.34
N THR A 35 23.41 30.86 8.55
CA THR A 35 22.65 29.63 8.43
C THR A 35 22.68 29.23 6.95
N THR A 36 23.64 28.41 6.55
CA THR A 36 23.52 27.60 5.34
C THR A 36 22.37 26.63 5.55
N GLY A 37 21.16 27.06 5.17
CA GLY A 37 20.04 26.17 4.95
C GLY A 37 20.46 25.15 3.93
N HIS A 38 20.77 23.93 4.38
CA HIS A 38 20.73 22.78 3.50
C HIS A 38 19.27 22.62 3.11
N MET A 39 18.93 23.13 1.93
CA MET A 39 17.73 22.72 1.24
C MET A 39 17.92 21.23 0.96
N LEU A 40 17.32 20.39 1.81
CA LEU A 40 17.11 18.99 1.51
C LEU A 40 16.24 18.98 0.25
N LEU A 41 16.88 18.82 -0.90
CA LEU A 41 16.17 18.35 -2.08
C LEU A 41 15.56 17.00 -1.68
N PRO A 42 14.30 16.72 -2.01
CA PRO A 42 13.77 15.37 -1.81
C PRO A 42 14.75 14.40 -2.49
N ASP A 43 15.19 13.39 -1.73
CA ASP A 43 15.86 12.25 -2.33
C ASP A 43 14.94 11.77 -3.45
N ASN A 44 15.47 11.75 -4.66
CA ASN A 44 14.78 11.20 -5.80
C ASN A 44 14.80 9.68 -5.59
N THR A 45 13.91 9.18 -4.75
CA THR A 45 13.68 7.75 -4.56
C THR A 45 13.40 7.21 -5.95
N ALA A 46 14.30 6.37 -6.47
CA ALA A 46 14.01 5.64 -7.69
C ALA A 46 12.67 4.94 -7.47
N ALA A 47 11.70 5.17 -8.36
CA ALA A 47 10.39 4.55 -8.25
C ALA A 47 10.58 3.05 -8.07
N GLN A 48 9.95 2.46 -7.04
CA GLN A 48 10.10 1.04 -6.73
C GLN A 48 9.67 0.12 -7.89
N ILE A 49 8.86 0.67 -8.80
CA ILE A 49 8.38 0.01 -10.01
C ILE A 49 8.54 0.92 -11.24
N SER A 50 8.70 0.30 -12.40
CA SER A 50 8.65 0.90 -13.73
C SER A 50 7.29 0.62 -14.37
N VAL A 51 6.55 1.68 -14.73
CA VAL A 51 5.20 1.56 -15.27
C VAL A 51 5.14 2.06 -16.73
N GLU A 52 4.79 1.17 -17.64
CA GLU A 52 4.56 1.44 -19.06
C GLU A 52 3.05 1.60 -19.34
N LEU A 53 2.69 2.34 -20.39
CA LEU A 53 1.30 2.50 -20.83
C LEU A 53 1.09 1.74 -22.13
N ALA A 54 0.05 0.92 -22.21
CA ALA A 54 -0.23 0.12 -23.41
C ALA A 54 -0.67 1.01 -24.60
N HIS A 55 -1.44 2.05 -24.33
CA HIS A 55 -2.04 2.92 -25.35
C HIS A 55 -1.66 4.39 -25.19
N GLY A 56 -1.14 4.80 -24.03
CA GLY A 56 -0.78 6.19 -23.74
C GLY A 56 -1.99 7.11 -23.63
N SER A 57 -3.14 6.58 -23.17
CA SER A 57 -4.35 7.37 -22.96
C SER A 57 -4.30 8.13 -21.63
N GLU A 58 -5.09 9.20 -21.51
CA GLU A 58 -5.20 9.99 -20.27
C GLU A 58 -5.61 9.12 -19.07
N VAL A 59 -6.51 8.15 -19.26
CA VAL A 59 -6.95 7.26 -18.18
C VAL A 59 -5.83 6.30 -17.74
N GLU A 60 -4.97 5.86 -18.66
CA GLU A 60 -3.78 5.06 -18.33
C GLU A 60 -2.73 5.89 -17.59
N GLU A 61 -2.48 7.13 -18.03
CA GLU A 61 -1.60 8.08 -17.33
C GLU A 61 -2.06 8.35 -15.90
N LEU A 62 -3.35 8.65 -15.71
CA LEU A 62 -3.93 8.89 -14.39
C LEU A 62 -3.84 7.65 -13.49
N THR A 63 -4.07 6.46 -14.05
CA THR A 63 -3.95 5.20 -13.30
C THR A 63 -2.50 4.91 -12.91
N ARG A 64 -1.53 5.14 -13.82
CA ARG A 64 -0.09 5.05 -13.51
C ARG A 64 0.28 5.98 -12.37
N ASP A 65 -0.06 7.26 -12.48
CA ASP A 65 0.32 8.26 -11.47
C ASP A 65 -0.31 7.94 -10.11
N ARG A 66 -1.53 7.40 -10.13
CA ARG A 66 -2.20 6.89 -8.93
C ARG A 66 -1.47 5.69 -8.33
N LEU A 67 -1.10 4.70 -9.14
CA LEU A 67 -0.37 3.52 -8.69
C LEU A 67 0.98 3.90 -8.10
N LEU A 68 1.76 4.75 -8.79
CA LEU A 68 3.06 5.21 -8.31
C LEU A 68 2.94 5.91 -6.95
N ARG A 69 1.93 6.75 -6.78
CA ARG A 69 1.66 7.38 -5.48
C ARG A 69 1.30 6.34 -4.41
N LEU A 70 0.49 5.32 -4.73
CA LEU A 70 0.13 4.27 -3.77
C LEU A 70 1.33 3.43 -3.36
N VAL A 71 2.21 3.07 -4.30
CA VAL A 71 3.45 2.32 -4.03
C VAL A 71 4.45 3.14 -3.21
N ASP A 72 4.43 4.47 -3.30
CA ASP A 72 5.23 5.36 -2.45
C ASP A 72 4.59 5.54 -1.05
N GLU A 73 3.26 5.64 -0.98
CA GLU A 73 2.50 5.81 0.28
C GLU A 73 2.50 4.55 1.15
N TYR A 74 2.39 3.37 0.53
CA TYR A 74 2.32 2.07 1.18
C TYR A 74 3.60 1.28 0.95
N ASP A 75 4.25 0.81 2.01
CA ASP A 75 5.44 -0.04 1.90
C ASP A 75 5.09 -1.44 1.38
N VAL A 76 5.01 -1.56 0.06
CA VAL A 76 4.74 -2.81 -0.67
C VAL A 76 6.01 -3.60 -0.98
N SER A 77 7.19 -3.09 -0.59
CA SER A 77 8.50 -3.61 -1.01
C SER A 77 8.70 -5.10 -0.71
N SER A 78 8.05 -5.61 0.33
CA SER A 78 8.11 -7.02 0.73
C SER A 78 7.35 -7.98 -0.21
N TRP A 79 6.56 -7.46 -1.15
CA TRP A 79 5.73 -8.24 -2.07
C TRP A 79 5.96 -7.84 -3.53
N LEU A 80 7.06 -7.16 -3.84
CA LEU A 80 7.46 -6.83 -5.21
C LEU A 80 8.27 -7.97 -5.84
N TYR A 81 7.58 -8.89 -6.51
CA TYR A 81 8.18 -9.98 -7.30
C TYR A 81 8.56 -9.59 -8.73
N THR A 82 8.02 -8.46 -9.21
CA THR A 82 8.38 -7.81 -10.46
C THR A 82 8.32 -6.32 -10.23
N ASP A 83 9.22 -5.57 -10.87
CA ASP A 83 9.20 -4.12 -10.89
C ASP A 83 8.54 -3.58 -12.17
N ARG A 84 8.22 -4.44 -13.14
CA ARG A 84 7.65 -4.04 -14.43
C ARG A 84 6.14 -4.19 -14.43
N VAL A 85 5.46 -3.07 -14.66
CA VAL A 85 4.00 -2.98 -14.74
C VAL A 85 3.56 -2.32 -16.05
N ILE A 86 2.49 -2.82 -16.64
CA ILE A 86 1.79 -2.20 -17.76
C ILE A 86 0.41 -1.74 -17.26
N ILE A 87 0.01 -0.52 -17.59
CA ILE A 87 -1.39 -0.10 -17.47
C ILE A 87 -2.03 -0.22 -18.84
N ASP A 88 -3.09 -1.03 -18.91
CA ASP A 88 -3.84 -1.29 -20.15
C ASP A 88 -5.35 -1.15 -19.88
N GLN A 89 -5.98 -0.15 -20.49
CA GLN A 89 -7.41 0.12 -20.34
C GLN A 89 -8.35 -0.94 -20.98
N THR A 90 -7.80 -1.93 -21.68
CA THR A 90 -8.54 -2.95 -22.44
C THR A 90 -8.29 -4.39 -21.95
N ALA A 91 -7.20 -4.60 -21.20
CA ALA A 91 -6.81 -5.92 -20.72
C ALA A 91 -7.53 -6.28 -19.41
N ILE A 92 -7.82 -7.56 -19.23
CA ILE A 92 -8.11 -8.11 -17.90
C ILE A 92 -6.79 -8.12 -17.12
N PRO A 93 -6.76 -7.71 -15.84
CA PRO A 93 -5.55 -7.79 -15.03
C PRO A 93 -4.94 -9.20 -15.04
N HIS A 94 -3.61 -9.26 -15.09
CA HIS A 94 -2.85 -10.50 -15.08
C HIS A 94 -1.38 -10.22 -14.73
N SER A 95 -0.70 -11.22 -14.18
CA SER A 95 0.70 -11.14 -13.75
C SER A 95 1.72 -11.43 -14.86
N HIS A 96 1.39 -12.30 -15.82
CA HIS A 96 2.34 -12.81 -16.83
C HIS A 96 2.00 -12.45 -18.28
N PRO A 97 3.00 -12.21 -19.15
CA PRO A 97 4.46 -12.24 -18.88
C PRO A 97 4.99 -10.97 -18.21
N VAL A 98 4.17 -9.91 -18.15
CA VAL A 98 4.43 -8.67 -17.43
C VAL A 98 3.16 -8.32 -16.69
N LEU A 99 3.28 -7.85 -15.44
CA LEU A 99 2.13 -7.51 -14.62
C LEU A 99 1.37 -6.38 -15.31
N THR A 100 0.10 -6.64 -15.64
CA THR A 100 -0.77 -5.71 -16.35
C THR A 100 -1.99 -5.40 -15.51
N LEU A 101 -2.29 -4.12 -15.31
CA LEU A 101 -3.45 -3.65 -14.57
C LEU A 101 -4.43 -2.91 -15.48
N HIS A 102 -5.72 -3.09 -15.22
CA HIS A 102 -6.78 -2.33 -15.87
C HIS A 102 -7.04 -1.02 -15.14
N THR A 103 -7.41 0.01 -15.90
CA THR A 103 -7.85 1.32 -15.41
C THR A 103 -9.20 1.38 -14.68
N ARG A 104 -9.89 0.23 -14.47
CA ARG A 104 -11.29 0.19 -13.97
C ARG A 104 -11.44 0.70 -12.53
N HIS A 105 -10.35 0.68 -11.76
CA HIS A 105 -10.30 1.16 -10.37
C HIS A 105 -9.70 2.56 -10.25
N LEU A 106 -9.71 3.35 -11.32
CA LEU A 106 -9.30 4.74 -11.24
C LEU A 106 -10.25 5.50 -10.29
N GLY A 107 -9.71 6.00 -9.19
CA GLY A 107 -10.46 6.65 -8.11
C GLY A 107 -10.81 5.73 -6.94
N GLU A 108 -10.54 4.44 -7.04
CA GLU A 108 -10.74 3.41 -6.01
C GLU A 108 -9.39 2.88 -5.52
N ASP A 109 -8.71 3.68 -4.71
CA ASP A 109 -7.30 3.48 -4.36
C ASP A 109 -6.98 2.12 -3.77
N HIS A 110 -7.81 1.68 -2.83
CA HIS A 110 -7.59 0.41 -2.16
C HIS A 110 -7.87 -0.77 -3.10
N HIS A 111 -8.81 -0.65 -4.04
CA HIS A 111 -9.04 -1.66 -5.08
C HIS A 111 -7.91 -1.74 -6.10
N LEU A 112 -7.35 -0.59 -6.50
CA LEU A 112 -6.16 -0.55 -7.35
C LEU A 112 -4.94 -1.17 -6.65
N LEU A 113 -4.70 -0.79 -5.39
CA LEU A 113 -3.63 -1.37 -4.57
C LEU A 113 -3.82 -2.87 -4.38
N SER A 114 -5.06 -3.31 -4.10
CA SER A 114 -5.39 -4.73 -3.92
C SER A 114 -5.15 -5.54 -5.18
N THR A 115 -5.60 -5.03 -6.32
CA THR A 115 -5.35 -5.68 -7.63
C THR A 115 -3.85 -5.77 -7.89
N PHE A 116 -3.09 -4.69 -7.60
CA PHE A 116 -1.64 -4.71 -7.77
C PHE A 116 -0.98 -5.81 -6.93
N VAL A 117 -1.26 -5.90 -5.62
CA VAL A 117 -0.66 -6.94 -4.77
C VAL A 117 -1.15 -8.35 -5.13
N HIS A 118 -2.41 -8.49 -5.56
CA HIS A 118 -2.95 -9.76 -6.08
C HIS A 118 -2.12 -10.28 -7.24
N GLU A 119 -1.90 -9.44 -8.26
CA GLU A 119 -1.11 -9.81 -9.43
C GLU A 119 0.37 -10.03 -9.08
N GLN A 120 0.90 -9.34 -8.07
CA GLN A 120 2.22 -9.65 -7.54
C GLN A 120 2.30 -11.08 -7.00
N PHE A 121 1.30 -11.55 -6.24
CA PHE A 121 1.34 -12.89 -5.62
C PHE A 121 1.23 -14.05 -6.61
N HIS A 122 0.68 -13.83 -7.81
CA HIS A 122 0.71 -14.85 -8.86
C HIS A 122 2.14 -15.24 -9.29
N TRP A 123 3.16 -14.40 -9.07
CA TRP A 123 4.56 -14.76 -9.36
C TRP A 123 5.10 -15.87 -8.46
N LEU A 124 4.47 -16.14 -7.30
CA LEU A 124 4.82 -17.27 -6.43
C LEU A 124 4.43 -18.63 -7.05
N GLU A 125 3.70 -18.62 -8.16
CA GLU A 125 3.38 -19.83 -8.91
C GLU A 125 4.56 -20.35 -9.73
N ASP A 126 5.66 -19.61 -9.79
CA ASP A 126 6.86 -19.98 -10.55
C ASP A 126 8.05 -20.31 -9.64
N GLY A 127 9.17 -20.66 -10.28
CA GLY A 127 10.47 -20.78 -9.62
C GLY A 127 10.50 -21.72 -8.41
N ASP A 128 11.14 -21.27 -7.34
CA ASP A 128 11.43 -22.06 -6.14
C ASP A 128 10.19 -22.29 -5.25
N THR A 129 9.12 -21.52 -5.44
CA THR A 129 7.86 -21.64 -4.68
C THR A 129 6.86 -22.60 -5.32
N LEU A 130 7.01 -22.92 -6.62
CA LEU A 130 6.08 -23.74 -7.39
C LEU A 130 5.68 -25.05 -6.71
N GLN A 131 6.62 -25.79 -6.10
CA GLN A 131 6.31 -27.08 -5.48
C GLN A 131 5.46 -26.93 -4.22
N ARG A 132 5.72 -25.89 -3.41
CA ARG A 132 4.92 -25.55 -2.22
C ARG A 132 3.55 -25.03 -2.62
N PHE A 133 3.49 -24.20 -3.66
CA PHE A 133 2.24 -23.67 -4.21
C PHE A 133 1.32 -24.81 -4.66
N ARG A 134 1.85 -25.75 -5.45
CA ARG A 134 1.12 -26.96 -5.87
C ARG A 134 0.72 -27.86 -4.70
N ALA A 135 1.50 -27.89 -3.62
CA ALA A 135 1.16 -28.67 -2.43
C ALA A 135 -0.05 -28.08 -1.68
N ALA A 136 -0.08 -26.76 -1.51
CA ALA A 136 -1.24 -26.05 -0.96
C ALA A 136 -2.49 -26.28 -1.82
N MET A 137 -2.38 -26.17 -3.14
CA MET A 137 -3.52 -26.44 -4.04
C MET A 137 -4.06 -27.88 -3.93
N ARG A 138 -3.19 -28.88 -3.76
CA ARG A 138 -3.63 -30.27 -3.54
C ARG A 138 -4.41 -30.40 -2.24
N GLU A 139 -3.95 -29.75 -1.18
CA GLU A 139 -4.67 -29.77 0.10
C GLU A 139 -6.01 -29.02 0.01
N PHE A 140 -6.08 -27.91 -0.72
CA PHE A 140 -7.36 -27.25 -0.99
C PHE A 140 -8.33 -28.15 -1.75
N ARG A 141 -7.84 -28.94 -2.71
CA ARG A 141 -8.67 -29.91 -3.43
C ARG A 141 -9.21 -31.02 -2.52
N GLU A 142 -8.45 -31.43 -1.51
CA GLU A 142 -8.92 -32.38 -0.50
C GLU A 142 -9.93 -31.73 0.46
N MET A 143 -9.71 -30.46 0.82
CA MET A 143 -10.55 -29.70 1.74
C MET A 143 -11.89 -29.26 1.13
N PHE A 144 -11.88 -28.89 -0.14
CA PHE A 144 -13.02 -28.40 -0.91
C PHE A 144 -13.17 -29.26 -2.18
N PRO A 145 -13.66 -30.50 -2.07
CA PRO A 145 -13.72 -31.42 -3.21
C PRO A 145 -14.65 -30.98 -4.34
N GLU A 146 -15.58 -30.07 -4.04
CA GLU A 146 -16.48 -29.43 -5.00
C GLU A 146 -16.33 -27.90 -4.86
N VAL A 147 -15.96 -27.25 -5.96
CA VAL A 147 -15.83 -25.79 -6.04
C VAL A 147 -16.73 -25.25 -7.15
N PRO A 148 -17.25 -24.01 -7.03
CA PRO A 148 -18.12 -23.45 -8.05
C PRO A 148 -17.36 -23.15 -9.34
N SER A 149 -18.09 -23.13 -10.45
CA SER A 149 -17.61 -22.55 -11.70
C SER A 149 -17.58 -21.02 -11.66
N SER A 150 -16.96 -20.40 -12.67
CA SER A 150 -16.89 -18.94 -12.82
C SER A 150 -18.24 -18.22 -12.69
N ARG A 151 -19.31 -18.80 -13.24
CA ARG A 151 -20.66 -18.23 -13.17
C ARG A 151 -21.23 -18.20 -11.75
N ASN A 152 -20.71 -19.03 -10.86
CA ASN A 152 -21.20 -19.20 -9.49
C ASN A 152 -20.14 -18.72 -8.47
N GLY A 153 -19.26 -17.78 -8.86
CA GLY A 153 -18.29 -17.16 -7.96
C GLY A 153 -16.96 -17.89 -7.81
N GLY A 154 -16.71 -18.96 -8.56
CA GLY A 154 -15.38 -19.58 -8.68
C GLY A 154 -14.53 -18.93 -9.78
N ALA A 155 -13.43 -19.57 -10.15
CA ALA A 155 -12.59 -19.15 -11.27
C ALA A 155 -12.94 -19.93 -12.56
N SER A 156 -12.06 -19.88 -13.58
CA SER A 156 -12.30 -20.52 -14.89
C SER A 156 -12.56 -22.02 -14.82
N ASP A 157 -11.93 -22.67 -13.85
CA ASP A 157 -11.97 -24.10 -13.57
C ASP A 157 -11.53 -24.35 -12.12
N ASP A 158 -11.59 -25.61 -11.67
CA ASP A 158 -11.23 -26.00 -10.31
C ASP A 158 -9.77 -25.63 -9.97
N GLU A 159 -8.83 -25.87 -10.90
CA GLU A 159 -7.41 -25.61 -10.66
C GLU A 159 -7.16 -24.11 -10.45
N SER A 160 -7.76 -23.28 -11.30
CA SER A 160 -7.78 -21.83 -11.15
C SER A 160 -8.45 -21.42 -9.83
N THR A 161 -9.52 -22.09 -9.41
CA THR A 161 -10.21 -21.77 -8.15
C THR A 161 -9.32 -22.02 -6.93
N TYR A 162 -8.64 -23.18 -6.87
CA TYR A 162 -7.72 -23.49 -5.77
C TYR A 162 -6.49 -22.59 -5.76
N ARG A 163 -6.00 -22.18 -6.94
CA ARG A 163 -4.92 -21.18 -7.07
C ARG A 163 -5.33 -19.86 -6.43
N HIS A 164 -6.53 -19.37 -6.74
CA HIS A 164 -7.02 -18.10 -6.20
C HIS A 164 -7.37 -18.16 -4.71
N LEU A 165 -7.67 -19.32 -4.12
CA LEU A 165 -7.75 -19.43 -2.65
C LEU A 165 -6.41 -19.06 -1.98
N LEU A 166 -5.28 -19.45 -2.57
CA LEU A 166 -3.95 -19.09 -2.06
C LEU A 166 -3.66 -17.60 -2.28
N VAL A 167 -3.82 -17.13 -3.52
CA VAL A 167 -3.51 -15.75 -3.91
C VAL A 167 -4.39 -14.73 -3.17
N CYS A 168 -5.70 -14.96 -3.09
CA CYS A 168 -6.61 -14.06 -2.37
C CYS A 168 -6.39 -14.07 -0.86
N ASP A 169 -5.90 -15.17 -0.27
CA ASP A 169 -5.50 -15.15 1.15
C ASP A 169 -4.24 -14.32 1.38
N LEU A 170 -3.24 -14.43 0.49
CA LEU A 170 -2.05 -13.57 0.52
C LEU A 170 -2.39 -12.09 0.31
N GLU A 171 -3.29 -11.80 -0.64
CA GLU A 171 -3.85 -10.47 -0.88
C GLU A 171 -4.47 -9.91 0.41
N LEU A 172 -5.36 -10.67 1.07
CA LEU A 172 -5.97 -10.25 2.33
C LEU A 172 -4.90 -9.99 3.41
N GLN A 173 -3.87 -10.84 3.52
CA GLN A 173 -2.77 -10.62 4.46
C GLN A 173 -2.02 -9.31 4.20
N ALA A 174 -1.70 -9.05 2.94
CA ALA A 174 -0.93 -7.87 2.55
C ALA A 174 -1.76 -6.61 2.76
N MET A 175 -3.01 -6.62 2.27
CA MET A 175 -3.93 -5.50 2.44
C MET A 175 -4.19 -5.20 3.92
N ALA A 176 -4.35 -6.22 4.77
CA ALA A 176 -4.51 -6.01 6.20
C ALA A 176 -3.28 -5.33 6.85
N ARG A 177 -2.07 -5.59 6.35
CA ARG A 177 -0.84 -4.90 6.79
C ARG A 177 -0.74 -3.47 6.26
N LEU A 178 -1.20 -3.23 5.03
CA LEU A 178 -1.08 -1.92 4.37
C LEU A 178 -2.13 -0.92 4.85
N ILE A 179 -3.40 -1.33 4.90
CA ILE A 179 -4.54 -0.44 5.13
C ILE A 179 -5.34 -0.78 6.40
N GLY A 180 -4.92 -1.82 7.13
CA GLY A 180 -5.61 -2.32 8.32
C GLY A 180 -6.65 -3.40 8.00
N GLU A 181 -6.89 -4.28 8.97
CA GLU A 181 -7.75 -5.47 8.83
C GLU A 181 -9.18 -5.15 8.39
N GLU A 182 -9.81 -4.13 8.98
CA GLU A 182 -11.21 -3.76 8.67
C GLU A 182 -11.34 -3.29 7.22
N ALA A 183 -10.50 -2.33 6.81
CA ALA A 183 -10.52 -1.80 5.45
C ALA A 183 -10.15 -2.87 4.41
N ALA A 184 -9.20 -3.75 4.72
CA ALA A 184 -8.85 -4.86 3.85
C ALA A 184 -10.04 -5.81 3.63
N ARG A 185 -10.74 -6.19 4.69
CA ARG A 185 -11.94 -7.03 4.60
C ARG A 185 -13.05 -6.36 3.81
N ASP A 186 -13.25 -5.06 3.98
CA ASP A 186 -14.26 -4.30 3.23
C ASP A 186 -13.97 -4.31 1.73
N VAL A 187 -12.70 -4.10 1.33
CA VAL A 187 -12.28 -4.20 -0.07
C VAL A 187 -12.54 -5.61 -0.59
N MET A 188 -12.08 -6.65 0.13
CA MET A 188 -12.23 -8.04 -0.31
C MET A 188 -13.70 -8.45 -0.46
N ALA A 189 -14.56 -8.02 0.47
CA ALA A 189 -15.99 -8.34 0.48
C ALA A 189 -16.78 -7.61 -0.61
N SER A 190 -16.21 -6.53 -1.17
CA SER A 190 -16.85 -5.75 -2.23
C SER A 190 -16.66 -6.32 -3.64
N TRP A 191 -15.77 -7.31 -3.79
CA TRP A 191 -15.49 -7.90 -5.09
C TRP A 191 -16.68 -8.69 -5.63
N THR A 192 -17.06 -8.39 -6.88
CA THR A 192 -18.15 -9.06 -7.61
C THR A 192 -17.66 -10.20 -8.50
N HIS A 193 -16.35 -10.38 -8.59
CA HIS A 193 -15.72 -11.55 -9.20
C HIS A 193 -15.19 -12.43 -8.08
N TYR A 194 -15.05 -13.73 -8.34
CA TYR A 194 -14.53 -14.69 -7.35
C TYR A 194 -15.29 -14.65 -6.00
N GLU A 195 -16.60 -14.34 -6.01
CA GLU A 195 -17.40 -14.12 -4.80
C GLU A 195 -17.33 -15.29 -3.81
N TRP A 196 -17.29 -16.53 -4.30
CA TRP A 196 -17.14 -17.71 -3.44
C TRP A 196 -15.73 -17.79 -2.84
N ILE A 197 -14.70 -17.51 -3.63
CA ILE A 197 -13.29 -17.54 -3.19
C ILE A 197 -13.08 -16.51 -2.07
N TYR A 198 -13.46 -15.25 -2.31
CA TYR A 198 -13.35 -14.21 -1.27
C TYR A 198 -14.22 -14.53 -0.06
N GLY A 199 -15.43 -15.04 -0.26
CA GLY A 199 -16.29 -15.49 0.84
C GLY A 199 -15.63 -16.54 1.73
N VAL A 200 -14.99 -17.54 1.13
CA VAL A 200 -14.26 -18.59 1.84
C VAL A 200 -12.99 -18.06 2.51
N VAL A 201 -12.18 -17.26 1.82
CA VAL A 201 -10.97 -16.62 2.39
C VAL A 201 -11.31 -15.76 3.61
N LEU A 202 -12.42 -15.01 3.58
CA LEU A 202 -12.82 -14.12 4.67
C LEU A 202 -13.38 -14.85 5.88
N THR A 203 -13.96 -16.05 5.71
CA THR A 203 -14.78 -16.71 6.73
C THR A 203 -14.25 -18.06 7.22
N ASP A 204 -13.43 -18.75 6.43
CA ASP A 204 -12.88 -20.06 6.76
C ASP A 204 -11.39 -19.97 7.13
N PRO A 205 -11.04 -19.98 8.43
CA PRO A 205 -9.65 -19.84 8.86
C PRO A 205 -8.75 -20.98 8.35
N ARG A 206 -9.33 -22.12 7.94
CA ARG A 206 -8.56 -23.25 7.41
C ARG A 206 -7.83 -22.89 6.12
N VAL A 207 -8.32 -21.89 5.37
CA VAL A 207 -7.60 -21.37 4.19
C VAL A 207 -6.23 -20.85 4.61
N ARG A 208 -6.19 -19.91 5.56
CA ARG A 208 -4.96 -19.34 6.12
C ARG A 208 -4.06 -20.42 6.71
N GLU A 209 -4.63 -21.41 7.38
CA GLU A 209 -3.87 -22.53 7.96
C GLU A 209 -3.13 -23.33 6.88
N VAL A 210 -3.78 -23.63 5.75
CA VAL A 210 -3.13 -24.30 4.61
C VAL A 210 -2.03 -23.43 4.03
N VAL A 211 -2.34 -22.17 3.72
CA VAL A 211 -1.36 -21.21 3.16
C VAL A 211 -0.11 -21.13 4.05
N THR A 212 -0.31 -20.96 5.36
CA THR A 212 0.78 -20.89 6.35
C THR A 212 1.55 -22.21 6.43
N ARG A 213 0.87 -23.36 6.47
CA ARG A 213 1.52 -24.68 6.59
C ARG A 213 2.44 -25.00 5.42
N HIS A 214 2.12 -24.49 4.23
CA HIS A 214 2.96 -24.64 3.04
C HIS A 214 4.00 -23.52 2.88
N GLY A 215 4.19 -22.68 3.91
CA GLY A 215 5.26 -21.68 3.98
C GLY A 215 4.96 -20.39 3.21
N PHE A 216 3.70 -19.99 3.17
CA PHE A 216 3.23 -18.73 2.57
C PHE A 216 2.63 -17.78 3.63
N ALA A 217 3.08 -17.85 4.89
CA ALA A 217 2.90 -16.71 5.78
C ALA A 217 3.74 -15.55 5.24
N LEU A 218 3.24 -14.30 5.31
CA LEU A 218 3.94 -13.17 4.69
C LEU A 218 5.37 -12.98 5.19
N GLU A 219 5.67 -13.34 6.44
CA GLU A 219 7.02 -13.32 7.02
C GLU A 219 7.98 -14.37 6.44
N ASP A 220 7.45 -15.45 5.87
CA ASP A 220 8.19 -16.58 5.32
C ASP A 220 8.38 -16.49 3.80
N LEU A 221 7.78 -15.48 3.16
CA LEU A 221 7.86 -15.30 1.71
C LEU A 221 9.29 -14.93 1.29
N PRO A 222 9.75 -15.46 0.14
CA PRO A 222 11.03 -15.06 -0.42
C PRO A 222 11.02 -13.56 -0.74
N ARG A 223 12.13 -12.89 -0.44
CA ARG A 223 12.40 -11.48 -0.74
C ARG A 223 13.34 -11.36 -1.92
#